data_AF-A0A2A9G3C7-F1
#
_entry.id   AF-A0A2A9G3C7-F1
#
_cell.length_a   1.000
_cell.length_b   1.000
_cell.length_c   1.000
_cell.angle_alpha   90.00
_cell.angle_beta   90.00
_cell.angle_gamma   90.00
#
_symmetry.space_group_name_H-M   'P 1'
#
loop_
_entity.id
_entity.type
_entity.pdbx_description
1 polymer ?
#
loop_
_entity_poly.entity_id
_entity_poly.type
_entity_poly.pdbx_seq_one_letter_code
_entity_poly.pdbx_strand_id
1 'polypeptide(L)'
;MTQHADRIIEAKADQLRALDTTLIDTIQNWIDLTKDLGNARIDAGHPRTVHQDELAFIRGFRSLGAAGAELAVVLLRLSRTGLDSPQAKEVSPADYRVRRTSTSHPSGRFRDGRPINVDAELVGHAGCDGACAAWPKETLAGP
;
A
#
# COMPACT_ATOMS: atom_id res chain seq x y z
N MET A 1 5.66 26.97 20.00
CA MET A 1 4.69 26.36 19.05
C MET A 1 5.14 24.99 18.55
N THR A 2 6.44 24.70 18.47
CA THR A 2 7.00 23.40 18.03
C THR A 2 6.67 22.24 18.97
N GLN A 3 6.78 22.41 20.29
CA GLN A 3 6.53 21.33 21.26
C GLN A 3 5.13 20.69 21.15
N HIS A 4 4.10 21.44 20.74
CA HIS A 4 2.76 20.88 20.55
C HIS A 4 2.66 20.05 19.27
N ALA A 5 3.28 20.53 18.19
CA ALA A 5 3.35 19.80 16.92
C ALA A 5 4.16 18.51 17.08
N ASP A 6 5.29 18.56 17.80
CA ASP A 6 6.15 17.40 18.06
C ASP A 6 5.38 16.31 18.81
N ARG A 7 4.61 16.66 19.85
CA ARG A 7 3.75 15.71 20.57
C ARG A 7 2.67 15.08 19.68
N ILE A 8 2.08 15.85 18.76
CA ILE A 8 1.09 15.31 17.81
C ILE A 8 1.76 14.32 16.84
N ILE A 9 2.96 14.65 16.37
CA ILE A 9 3.73 13.79 15.46
C ILE A 9 4.06 12.47 16.16
N GLU A 10 4.57 12.53 17.39
CA GLU A 10 4.90 11.34 18.19
C GLU A 10 3.67 10.44 18.41
N ALA A 11 2.55 11.03 18.85
CA ALA A 11 1.32 10.29 19.07
C ALA A 11 0.78 9.62 17.79
N LYS A 12 0.89 10.28 16.64
CA LYS A 12 0.50 9.68 15.35
C LYS A 12 1.46 8.58 14.91
N ALA A 13 2.76 8.74 15.16
CA ALA A 13 3.75 7.73 14.85
C ALA A 13 3.55 6.46 15.68
N ASP A 14 3.18 6.58 16.96
CA ASP A 14 2.80 5.45 17.81
C ASP A 14 1.56 4.72 17.27
N GLN A 15 0.54 5.47 16.89
CA GLN A 15 -0.67 4.91 16.28
C GLN A 15 -0.36 4.16 14.97
N LEU A 16 0.51 4.73 14.13
CA LEU A 16 0.94 4.07 12.90
C LEU A 16 1.71 2.78 13.19
N ARG A 17 2.65 2.78 14.14
CA ARG A 17 3.39 1.57 14.51
C ARG A 17 2.47 0.43 14.95
N ALA A 18 1.44 0.73 15.74
CA ALA A 18 0.45 -0.28 16.16
C ALA A 18 -0.36 -0.83 14.98
N LEU A 19 -0.72 0.03 14.03
CA LEU A 19 -1.40 -0.37 12.79
C LEU A 19 -0.48 -1.20 11.89
N ASP A 20 0.80 -0.87 11.80
CA ASP A 20 1.80 -1.61 11.02
C ASP A 20 1.94 -3.04 11.53
N THR A 21 2.02 -3.24 12.85
CA THR A 21 2.01 -4.58 13.46
C THR A 21 0.74 -5.34 13.09
N THR A 22 -0.42 -4.70 13.22
CA THR A 22 -1.70 -5.34 12.88
C THR A 22 -1.78 -5.73 11.40
N LEU A 23 -1.27 -4.87 10.52
CA LEU A 23 -1.23 -5.12 9.08
C LEU A 23 -0.33 -6.31 8.75
N ILE A 24 0.86 -6.38 9.35
CA ILE A 24 1.80 -7.48 9.18
C ILE A 24 1.17 -8.81 9.62
N ASP A 25 0.60 -8.84 10.83
CA ASP A 25 -0.03 -10.05 11.38
C ASP A 25 -1.20 -10.51 10.50
N THR A 26 -2.02 -9.56 10.03
CA THR A 26 -3.16 -9.86 9.14
C THR A 26 -2.68 -10.43 7.80
N ILE A 27 -1.63 -9.87 7.22
CA ILE A 27 -1.06 -10.34 5.95
C ILE A 27 -0.46 -11.74 6.11
N GLN A 28 0.26 -12.01 7.20
CA GLN A 28 0.82 -13.33 7.48
C GLN A 28 -0.28 -14.38 7.59
N ASN A 29 -1.32 -14.11 8.39
CA ASN A 29 -2.46 -15.01 8.52
C ASN A 29 -3.19 -15.24 7.18
N TRP A 30 -3.37 -14.18 6.38
CA TRP A 30 -3.95 -14.30 5.04
C TRP A 30 -3.09 -15.17 4.10
N ILE A 31 -1.75 -15.04 4.17
CA ILE A 31 -0.82 -15.86 3.41
C ILE A 31 -0.97 -17.34 3.78
N ASP A 32 -1.08 -17.65 5.07
CA ASP A 32 -1.20 -19.03 5.53
C ASP A 32 -2.54 -19.65 5.13
N LEU A 33 -3.65 -18.93 5.33
CA LEU A 33 -4.97 -19.36 4.87
C LEU A 33 -5.03 -19.60 3.35
N THR A 34 -4.37 -18.76 2.55
CA THR A 34 -4.36 -18.92 1.09
C THR A 34 -3.50 -20.11 0.64
N LYS A 35 -2.40 -20.42 1.35
CA LYS A 35 -1.62 -21.64 1.11
C LYS A 35 -2.42 -22.88 1.46
N ASP A 36 -3.07 -22.89 2.63
CA ASP A 36 -3.87 -24.02 3.10
C ASP A 36 -5.03 -24.31 2.15
N LEU A 37 -5.75 -23.27 1.73
CA LEU A 37 -6.80 -23.39 0.71
C LEU A 37 -6.24 -23.91 -0.61
N GLY A 38 -5.08 -23.41 -1.04
CA GLY A 38 -4.41 -23.87 -2.25
C GLY A 38 -4.02 -25.35 -2.19
N ASN A 39 -3.57 -25.83 -1.03
CA ASN A 39 -3.24 -27.23 -0.79
C ASN A 39 -4.51 -28.10 -0.81
N ALA A 40 -5.55 -27.69 -0.08
CA ALA A 40 -6.83 -28.37 -0.06
C ALA A 40 -7.46 -28.50 -1.46
N ARG A 41 -7.32 -27.46 -2.31
CA ARG A 41 -7.75 -27.52 -3.71
C ARG A 41 -6.99 -28.58 -4.50
N ILE A 42 -5.67 -28.65 -4.35
CA ILE A 42 -4.85 -29.66 -5.02
C ILE A 42 -5.22 -31.07 -4.55
N ASP A 43 -5.40 -31.27 -3.24
CA ASP A 43 -5.81 -32.56 -2.68
C ASP A 43 -7.18 -33.01 -3.21
N ALA A 44 -8.06 -32.05 -3.49
CA ALA A 44 -9.36 -32.28 -4.13
C ALA A 44 -9.31 -32.40 -5.66
N GLY A 45 -8.13 -32.34 -6.29
CA GLY A 45 -7.96 -32.43 -7.75
C GLY A 45 -8.34 -31.15 -8.52
N HIS A 46 -8.49 -30.03 -7.83
CA HIS A 46 -8.75 -28.72 -8.42
C HIS A 46 -7.44 -27.95 -8.68
N PRO A 47 -7.44 -26.99 -9.62
CA PRO A 47 -6.33 -26.06 -9.77
C PRO A 47 -6.06 -25.31 -8.46
N ARG A 48 -4.78 -25.11 -8.11
CA ARG A 48 -4.36 -24.38 -6.90
C ARG A 48 -5.00 -22.99 -6.82
N THR A 49 -5.05 -22.30 -7.96
CA THR A 49 -5.64 -20.97 -8.06
C THR A 49 -6.64 -20.90 -9.20
N VAL A 50 -7.60 -19.98 -9.07
CA VAL A 50 -8.66 -19.74 -10.05
C VAL A 50 -8.49 -18.32 -10.58
N HIS A 51 -8.30 -18.19 -11.89
CA HIS A 51 -8.01 -16.89 -12.51
C HIS A 51 -9.09 -15.83 -12.21
N GLN A 52 -10.37 -16.23 -12.19
CA GLN A 52 -11.47 -15.32 -11.87
C GLN A 52 -11.40 -14.80 -10.43
N ASP A 53 -11.05 -15.65 -9.46
CA ASP A 53 -10.87 -15.27 -8.05
C ASP A 53 -9.70 -14.29 -7.91
N GLU A 54 -8.60 -14.52 -8.63
CA GLU A 54 -7.44 -13.61 -8.63
C GLU A 54 -7.80 -12.24 -9.18
N LEU A 55 -8.55 -12.20 -10.29
CA LEU A 55 -9.04 -10.94 -10.84
C LEU A 55 -10.03 -10.23 -9.91
N ALA A 56 -10.88 -10.97 -9.19
CA ALA A 56 -11.79 -10.40 -8.21
C ALA A 56 -11.03 -9.79 -7.02
N PHE A 57 -10.01 -10.49 -6.52
CA PHE A 57 -9.13 -10.00 -5.47
C PHE A 57 -8.42 -8.70 -5.88
N ILE A 58 -7.81 -8.67 -7.08
CA ILE A 58 -7.15 -7.46 -7.60
C ILE A 58 -8.15 -6.31 -7.75
N ARG A 59 -9.37 -6.57 -8.24
CA ARG A 59 -10.42 -5.53 -8.35
C ARG A 59 -10.80 -4.94 -7.00
N GLY A 60 -10.86 -5.74 -5.94
CA GLY A 60 -11.19 -5.25 -4.59
C GLY A 60 -10.18 -4.19 -4.10
N PHE A 61 -8.90 -4.39 -4.40
CA PHE A 61 -7.84 -3.47 -4.01
C PHE A 61 -7.78 -2.19 -4.86
N ARG A 62 -8.46 -2.13 -6.01
CA ARG A 62 -8.51 -0.89 -6.81
C ARG A 62 -9.21 0.27 -6.10
N SER A 63 -9.97 -0.01 -5.04
CA SER A 63 -10.51 1.03 -4.14
C SER A 63 -9.41 1.87 -3.47
N LEU A 64 -8.18 1.36 -3.38
CA LEU A 64 -6.99 2.05 -2.88
C LEU A 64 -6.25 2.84 -3.98
N GLY A 65 -6.79 2.91 -5.21
CA GLY A 65 -6.16 3.53 -6.36
C GLY A 65 -5.23 2.59 -7.14
N ALA A 66 -4.41 3.16 -8.03
CA ALA A 66 -3.53 2.40 -8.91
C ALA A 66 -2.53 1.51 -8.14
N ALA A 67 -1.92 2.05 -7.08
CA ALA A 67 -1.01 1.31 -6.20
C ALA A 67 -1.70 0.13 -5.47
N GLY A 68 -3.02 0.18 -5.30
CA GLY A 68 -3.78 -0.92 -4.71
C GLY A 68 -3.75 -2.19 -5.56
N ALA A 69 -3.91 -2.06 -6.88
CA ALA A 69 -3.80 -3.20 -7.78
C ALA A 69 -2.39 -3.83 -7.74
N GLU A 70 -1.36 -3.01 -7.62
CA GLU A 70 0.03 -3.46 -7.48
C GLU A 70 0.23 -4.22 -6.15
N LEU A 71 -0.30 -3.70 -5.05
CA LEU A 71 -0.29 -4.37 -3.75
C LEU A 71 -0.95 -5.75 -3.81
N ALA A 72 -2.12 -5.87 -4.44
CA ALA A 72 -2.79 -7.16 -4.62
C ALA A 72 -1.93 -8.17 -5.39
N VAL A 73 -1.23 -7.72 -6.44
CA VAL A 73 -0.31 -8.57 -7.20
C VAL A 73 0.87 -9.03 -6.34
N VAL A 74 1.42 -8.16 -5.50
CA VAL A 74 2.49 -8.53 -4.54
C VAL A 74 1.99 -9.58 -3.56
N LEU A 75 0.82 -9.39 -2.95
CA LEU A 75 0.20 -10.34 -2.02
C LEU A 75 -0.03 -11.72 -2.68
N LEU A 76 -0.58 -11.75 -3.90
CA LEU A 76 -0.78 -13.01 -4.64
C LEU A 76 0.52 -13.74 -4.96
N ARG A 77 1.66 -13.02 -5.08
CA ARG A 77 2.97 -13.64 -5.27
C ARG A 77 3.50 -14.22 -3.96
N LEU A 78 3.38 -13.46 -2.86
CA LEU A 78 3.83 -13.89 -1.52
C LEU A 78 3.17 -15.21 -1.09
N SER A 79 1.87 -15.38 -1.35
CA SER A 79 1.16 -16.62 -1.01
C SER A 79 1.60 -17.85 -1.81
N ARG A 80 2.30 -17.67 -2.93
CA ARG A 80 2.77 -18.76 -3.81
C ARG A 80 4.23 -19.13 -3.57
N THR A 81 5.08 -18.15 -3.28
CA THR A 81 6.52 -18.37 -3.08
C THR A 81 6.88 -18.67 -1.62
N GLY A 82 5.95 -18.46 -0.68
CA GLY A 82 6.25 -18.48 0.76
C GLY A 82 6.96 -17.21 1.20
N LEU A 83 6.86 -16.89 2.50
CA LEU A 83 7.57 -15.76 3.12
C LEU A 83 9.09 -16.01 3.14
N ASP A 84 9.50 -17.28 3.14
CA ASP A 84 10.89 -17.72 3.31
C ASP A 84 11.56 -18.17 2.00
N SER A 85 11.01 -17.80 0.83
CA SER A 85 11.63 -18.20 -0.44
C SER A 85 13.09 -17.73 -0.49
N PRO A 86 14.08 -18.57 -0.82
CA PRO A 86 15.50 -18.18 -0.84
C PRO A 86 15.83 -17.10 -1.89
N GLN A 87 14.89 -16.74 -2.78
CA GLN A 87 15.01 -15.56 -3.66
C GLN A 87 14.47 -14.27 -3.05
N ALA A 88 13.87 -14.30 -1.86
CA ALA A 88 13.68 -13.14 -1.02
C ALA A 88 15.08 -12.73 -0.53
N LYS A 89 15.82 -12.06 -1.40
CA LYS A 89 17.04 -11.34 -1.03
C LYS A 89 16.66 -10.52 0.20
N GLU A 90 17.43 -10.64 1.27
CA GLU A 90 17.31 -9.76 2.43
C GLU A 90 17.35 -8.33 1.88
N VAL A 91 16.18 -7.68 1.77
CA VAL A 91 16.09 -6.34 1.22
C VAL A 91 16.67 -5.46 2.31
N SER A 92 17.84 -4.87 2.04
CA SER A 92 18.46 -3.99 3.01
C SER A 92 17.52 -2.82 3.28
N PRO A 93 17.37 -2.38 4.53
CA PRO A 93 16.73 -1.11 4.84
C PRO A 93 17.26 0.07 4.00
N ALA A 94 18.50 -0.01 3.49
CA ALA A 94 19.05 1.00 2.60
C ALA A 94 18.44 1.00 1.17
N ASP A 95 17.87 -0.12 0.74
CA ASP A 95 17.29 -0.29 -0.60
C ASP A 95 15.88 0.31 -0.69
N TYR A 96 15.19 0.49 0.44
CA TYR A 96 14.04 1.39 0.48
C TYR A 96 14.56 2.83 0.41
N ARG A 97 14.71 3.39 -0.79
CA ARG A 97 14.68 4.85 -0.90
C ARG A 97 13.24 5.30 -0.85
N VAL A 98 12.75 5.61 0.37
CA VAL A 98 11.58 6.48 0.49
C VAL A 98 11.93 7.76 -0.27
N ARG A 99 11.27 8.01 -1.40
CA ARG A 99 11.29 9.33 -2.02
C ARG A 99 10.79 10.28 -0.93
N ARG A 100 11.70 11.04 -0.32
CA ARG A 100 11.29 12.24 0.39
C ARG A 100 10.60 13.10 -0.66
N THR A 101 9.27 13.09 -0.67
CA THR A 101 8.54 14.26 -1.15
C THR A 101 8.88 15.33 -0.14
N SER A 102 10.03 15.97 -0.35
CA SER A 102 10.33 17.25 0.23
C SER A 102 9.13 18.11 -0.11
N THR A 103 8.25 18.34 0.85
CA THR A 103 7.35 19.47 0.81
C THR A 103 8.25 20.69 0.76
N SER A 104 8.64 21.07 -0.46
CA SER A 104 9.36 22.30 -0.70
C SER A 104 8.46 23.40 -0.16
N HIS A 105 8.85 23.98 0.97
CA HIS A 105 8.63 25.41 1.14
C HIS A 105 9.11 26.05 -0.17
N PRO A 106 8.30 26.90 -0.83
CA PRO A 106 8.73 27.53 -2.06
C PRO A 106 9.80 28.57 -1.71
N SER A 107 11.05 28.13 -1.50
CA SER A 107 12.20 29.00 -1.64
C SER A 107 12.41 29.16 -3.14
N GLY A 108 11.61 30.06 -3.74
CA GLY A 108 11.81 30.46 -5.13
C GLY A 108 13.25 30.89 -5.30
N ARG A 109 13.99 30.21 -6.17
CA ARG A 109 15.28 30.74 -6.60
C ARG A 109 14.99 31.97 -7.44
N PHE A 110 15.59 33.10 -7.08
CA PHE A 110 15.57 34.31 -7.87
C PHE A 110 16.94 34.45 -8.52
N ARG A 111 16.98 34.74 -9.83
CA ARG A 111 18.18 35.20 -10.52
C ARG A 111 17.92 36.64 -10.93
N ASP A 112 18.78 37.55 -10.50
CA ASP A 112 18.67 39.00 -10.77
C ASP A 112 17.29 39.60 -10.42
N GLY A 113 16.73 39.21 -9.27
CA GLY A 113 15.47 39.79 -8.78
C GLY A 113 14.21 39.39 -9.54
N ARG A 114 14.27 38.39 -10.45
CA ARG A 114 13.08 37.77 -11.08
C ARG A 114 12.92 36.28 -10.73
N PRO A 115 11.68 35.80 -10.54
CA PRO A 115 11.44 34.38 -10.28
C PRO A 115 11.75 33.57 -11.55
N ILE A 116 12.56 32.52 -11.41
CA ILE A 116 12.77 31.53 -12.48
C ILE A 116 11.62 30.54 -12.45
N ASN A 117 10.76 30.58 -13.47
CA ASN A 117 9.81 29.50 -13.73
C ASN A 117 10.60 28.24 -14.11
N VAL A 118 10.49 27.21 -13.29
CA VAL A 118 10.98 25.85 -13.58
C VAL A 118 9.80 24.88 -13.49
N ASP A 119 8.73 25.17 -14.21
CA ASP A 119 7.63 24.22 -14.44
C ASP A 119 7.19 24.36 -15.90
N ALA A 120 7.91 23.67 -16.78
CA ALA A 120 7.49 23.41 -18.14
C ALA A 120 8.02 22.03 -18.54
N GLU A 121 7.45 20.98 -17.93
CA GLU A 121 7.15 19.69 -18.60
C GLU A 121 6.57 18.68 -17.59
N LEU A 122 5.55 17.95 -18.05
CA LEU A 122 4.88 16.81 -17.40
C LEU A 122 3.71 17.12 -16.43
N VAL A 123 2.67 17.78 -16.95
CA VAL A 123 1.29 17.49 -16.54
C VAL A 123 0.62 16.72 -17.68
N GLY A 124 0.67 15.40 -17.60
CA GLY A 124 -0.24 14.53 -18.35
C GLY A 124 -1.58 14.49 -17.61
N HIS A 125 -2.62 15.04 -18.22
CA HIS A 125 -3.99 14.97 -17.75
C HIS A 125 -4.49 13.51 -17.65
N ALA A 126 -5.03 13.15 -16.48
CA ALA A 126 -6.15 12.22 -16.37
C ALA A 126 -7.06 12.73 -15.25
N GLY A 127 -8.23 13.21 -15.63
CA GLY A 127 -9.22 13.81 -14.73
C GLY A 127 -9.81 12.78 -13.77
N CYS A 128 -9.93 13.17 -12.52
CA CYS A 128 -10.78 12.51 -11.54
C CYS A 128 -12.08 13.32 -11.43
N ASP A 129 -13.08 12.95 -12.21
CA ASP A 129 -14.45 13.37 -11.97
C ASP A 129 -15.14 12.34 -11.06
N GLY A 130 -15.50 12.79 -9.87
CA GLY A 130 -16.70 12.31 -9.17
C GLY A 130 -16.56 11.08 -8.26
N ALA A 131 -16.99 11.30 -7.00
CA ALA A 131 -17.42 10.31 -6.01
C ALA A 131 -16.34 9.67 -5.11
N CYS A 132 -15.81 10.45 -4.18
CA CYS A 132 -15.37 9.93 -2.88
C CYS A 132 -16.61 9.40 -2.13
N ALA A 133 -16.88 8.10 -2.23
CA ALA A 133 -17.87 7.46 -1.38
C ALA A 133 -17.40 7.48 0.08
N ALA A 134 -18.24 8.04 0.94
CA ALA A 134 -18.10 8.00 2.39
C ALA A 134 -18.07 6.54 2.87
N TRP A 135 -17.10 6.22 3.74
CA TRP A 135 -17.09 4.95 4.46
C TRP A 135 -18.27 4.89 5.43
N PRO A 136 -19.14 3.88 5.37
CA PRO A 136 -20.10 3.63 6.45
C PRO A 136 -19.33 3.06 7.65
N LYS A 137 -19.43 3.74 8.79
CA LYS A 137 -19.17 3.11 10.09
C LYS A 137 -20.43 2.35 10.49
N GLU A 138 -20.27 1.22 11.17
CA GLU A 138 -21.30 0.23 11.57
C GLU A 138 -21.50 -0.86 10.50
N THR A 139 -21.00 -2.07 10.69
CA THR A 139 -21.64 -3.04 11.59
C THR A 139 -20.68 -4.20 11.91
N LEU A 140 -20.29 -4.33 13.18
CA LEU A 140 -19.86 -5.60 13.78
C LEU A 140 -20.98 -6.01 14.73
N ALA A 141 -21.87 -6.89 14.26
CA ALA A 141 -22.76 -7.67 15.10
C ALA A 141 -23.01 -8.99 14.36
N GLY A 142 -22.39 -10.06 14.86
CA GLY A 142 -22.65 -11.43 14.41
C GLY A 142 -24.01 -11.92 14.87
N PRO A 143 -24.35 -13.14 14.43
CA PRO A 143 -24.63 -14.21 15.39
C PRO A 143 -23.54 -15.28 15.40
#